data_AF-A0A368VCI5-F1
#
_entry.id   AF-A0A368VCI5-F1
#
_cell.length_a   1.000
_cell.length_b   1.000
_cell.length_c   1.000
_cell.angle_alpha   90.00
_cell.angle_beta   90.00
_cell.angle_gamma   90.00
#
_symmetry.space_group_name_H-M   'P 1'
#
loop_
_entity.id
_entity.type
_entity.pdbx_description
1 polymer ?
#
loop_
_entity_poly.entity_id
_entity_poly.type
_entity_poly.pdbx_seq_one_letter_code
_entity_poly.pdbx_strand_id
1 'polypeptide(L)' 'MKLSFRSALFLLAFGVWSWLLWPTFIRNIWTGERSWEGGAPTAYLVVHLVIAVVSLVLGTVIGVMGWRGCRASRR' A
#
# COMPACT_ATOMS: atom_id res chain seq x y z
N MET A 1 5.61 -25.10 -4.49
CA MET A 1 5.76 -24.93 -3.03
C MET A 1 4.50 -24.25 -2.48
N LYS A 2 3.88 -24.76 -1.41
CA LYS A 2 2.74 -24.10 -0.75
C LYS A 2 3.28 -23.06 0.26
N LEU A 3 2.66 -21.88 0.33
CA LEU A 3 2.99 -20.91 1.38
C LEU A 3 2.67 -21.50 2.76
N SER A 4 3.61 -21.38 3.70
CA SER A 4 3.34 -21.73 5.10
C SER A 4 2.30 -20.77 5.68
N PHE A 5 1.52 -21.22 6.68
CA PHE A 5 0.54 -20.36 7.35
C PHE A 5 1.20 -19.09 7.92
N ARG A 6 2.39 -19.21 8.52
CA ARG A 6 3.13 -18.06 9.07
C ARG A 6 3.50 -17.04 7.99
N SER A 7 4.01 -17.53 6.86
CA SER A 7 4.33 -16.67 5.71
C SER A 7 3.07 -16.02 5.13
N ALA A 8 1.97 -16.75 5.02
CA ALA A 8 0.70 -16.21 4.52
C ALA A 8 0.12 -15.12 5.44
N LEU A 9 0.19 -15.34 6.76
CA LEU A 9 -0.23 -14.37 7.76
C LEU A 9 0.64 -13.11 7.70
N PHE A 10 1.95 -13.26 7.53
CA PHE A 10 2.86 -12.13 7.34
C PHE A 10 2.49 -11.29 6.12
N LEU A 11 2.25 -11.92 4.96
CA LEU A 11 1.83 -11.21 3.75
C LEU A 11 0.49 -10.49 3.94
N LEU A 12 -0.45 -11.12 4.62
CA LEU A 12 -1.74 -10.51 4.91
C LEU A 12 -1.57 -9.28 5.82
N ALA A 13 -0.82 -9.42 6.91
CA ALA A 13 -0.54 -8.32 7.83
C ALA A 13 0.20 -7.17 7.13
N PHE A 14 1.16 -7.49 6.25
CA PHE A 14 1.87 -6.49 5.46
C PHE A 14 0.95 -5.73 4.50
N GLY A 15 0.01 -6.43 3.85
CA GLY A 15 -1.01 -5.82 3.01
C GLY A 15 -1.90 -4.85 3.80
N VAL A 16 -2.38 -5.28 4.98
CA VAL A 16 -3.16 -4.43 5.89
C VAL A 16 -2.37 -3.20 6.35
N TRP A 17 -1.13 -3.39 6.78
CA TRP A 17 -0.24 -2.29 7.17
C TRP A 17 -0.03 -1.29 6.04
N SER A 18 0.20 -1.78 4.82
CA SER A 18 0.34 -0.93 3.63
C SER A 18 -0.91 -0.06 3.41
N TRP A 19 -2.10 -0.65 3.60
CA TRP A 19 -3.38 0.07 3.49
C TRP A 19 -3.62 1.09 4.61
N LEU A 20 -2.97 0.98 5.75
CA LEU A 20 -3.03 2.01 6.80
C LEU A 20 -2.03 3.14 6.54
N LEU A 21 -0.82 2.78 6.08
CA LEU A 21 0.28 3.71 5.86
C LEU A 21 0.04 4.63 4.67
N TRP A 22 -0.28 4.07 3.49
CA TRP A 22 -0.28 4.83 2.25
C TRP A 22 -1.38 5.88 2.12
N PRO A 23 -2.65 5.64 2.52
CA PRO A 23 -3.66 6.69 2.52
C PRO A 23 -3.30 7.85 3.45
N THR A 24 -2.68 7.55 4.60
CA THR A 24 -2.17 8.56 5.54
C THR A 24 -1.03 9.36 4.90
N PHE A 25 -0.11 8.69 4.21
CA PHE A 25 0.96 9.35 3.46
C PHE A 25 0.43 10.25 2.35
N ILE A 26 -0.52 9.77 1.54
CA ILE A 26 -1.15 10.56 0.47
C ILE A 26 -1.80 11.81 1.06
N ARG A 27 -2.54 11.68 2.17
CA ARG A 27 -3.16 12.82 2.85
C ARG A 27 -2.12 13.85 3.29
N ASN A 28 -1.04 13.40 3.91
CA ASN A 28 0.03 14.28 4.40
C ASN A 28 0.74 15.01 3.26
N ILE A 29 0.99 14.32 2.14
CA ILE A 29 1.55 14.94 0.94
C ILE A 29 0.55 15.94 0.36
N TRP A 30 -0.72 15.58 0.22
CA TRP A 30 -1.74 16.44 -0.38
C TRP A 30 -1.89 17.78 0.37
N THR A 31 -1.76 17.78 1.69
CA THR A 31 -1.85 18.99 2.51
C THR A 31 -0.52 19.72 2.71
N GLY A 32 0.58 19.22 2.13
CA GLY A 32 1.90 19.82 2.28
C GLY A 32 2.07 21.09 1.44
N GLU A 33 2.77 22.09 1.98
CA GLU A 33 3.04 23.37 1.30
C GLU A 33 3.74 23.20 -0.06
N ARG A 34 4.60 22.17 -0.19
CA ARG A 34 5.36 21.89 -1.43
C ARG A 34 4.54 21.20 -2.52
N SER A 35 3.32 20.77 -2.22
CA SER A 35 2.51 19.99 -3.15
C SER A 35 1.74 20.84 -4.14
N TRP A 36 1.53 22.11 -3.81
CA TRP A 36 0.76 23.05 -4.60
C TRP A 36 1.52 24.35 -4.77
N GLU A 37 1.60 24.82 -6.01
CA GLU A 37 2.20 26.11 -6.34
C GLU A 37 1.24 26.87 -7.25
N GLY A 38 0.75 28.03 -6.80
CA GLY A 38 -0.23 28.82 -7.56
C GLY A 38 -1.54 28.07 -7.88
N GLY A 39 -1.89 27.04 -7.09
CA GLY A 39 -3.05 26.18 -7.34
C GLY A 39 -2.81 25.03 -8.33
N ALA A 40 -1.61 24.92 -8.90
CA ALA A 40 -1.21 23.80 -9.75
C ALA A 40 -0.46 22.72 -8.94
N PRO A 41 -0.61 21.42 -9.31
CA PRO A 41 0.14 20.34 -8.68
C PRO A 41 1.62 20.43 -9.04
N THR A 42 2.50 20.33 -8.06
CA THR A 42 3.95 20.34 -8.29
C THR A 42 4.47 18.96 -8.71
N ALA A 43 5.67 18.90 -9.29
CA ALA A 43 6.35 17.63 -9.56
C ALA A 43 6.56 16.80 -8.27
N TYR A 44 6.76 17.47 -7.14
CA TYR A 44 6.83 16.82 -5.82
C TYR A 44 5.55 16.05 -5.51
N LEU A 45 4.37 16.66 -5.67
CA LEU A 45 3.09 15.99 -5.45
C LEU A 45 2.93 14.80 -6.41
N VAL A 46 3.18 15.01 -7.70
CA VAL A 46 2.96 13.99 -8.74
C VAL A 46 3.81 12.75 -8.50
N VAL A 47 5.12 12.91 -8.27
CA VAL A 47 6.04 11.78 -8.05
C VAL A 47 5.62 10.96 -6.83
N HIS A 48 5.32 11.64 -5.71
CA HIS A 48 4.94 10.94 -4.47
C HIS A 48 3.57 10.27 -4.58
N LEU A 49 2.62 10.88 -5.29
CA LEU A 49 1.32 10.28 -5.51
C LEU A 49 1.43 9.03 -6.38
N VAL A 50 2.23 9.06 -7.46
CA VAL A 50 2.49 7.88 -8.30
C VAL A 50 3.13 6.77 -7.49
N ILE A 51 4.17 7.07 -6.71
CA ILE A 51 4.82 6.08 -5.82
C ILE A 51 3.79 5.48 -4.86
N ALA A 52 2.99 6.31 -4.19
CA ALA A 52 2.00 5.84 -3.23
C ALA A 52 0.93 4.94 -3.86
N VAL A 53 0.43 5.30 -5.05
CA VAL A 53 -0.58 4.50 -5.77
C VAL A 53 0.01 3.16 -6.20
N VAL A 54 1.21 3.15 -6.78
CA VAL A 54 1.90 1.90 -7.16
C VAL A 54 2.12 1.01 -5.94
N SER A 55 2.59 1.58 -4.83
CA SER A 55 2.79 0.85 -3.58
C SER A 55 1.49 0.32 -2.97
N LEU A 56 0.37 1.05 -3.08
CA LEU A 56 -0.95 0.56 -2.67
C LEU A 56 -1.40 -0.65 -3.51
N VAL A 57 -1.19 -0.61 -4.82
CA VAL A 57 -1.50 -1.73 -5.72
C VAL A 57 -0.67 -2.96 -5.32
N LEU A 58 0.64 -2.80 -5.14
CA LEU A 58 1.51 -3.88 -4.71
C LEU A 58 1.12 -4.43 -3.34
N GLY A 59 0.84 -3.56 -2.36
CA GLY A 59 0.36 -3.95 -1.03
C GLY A 59 -0.95 -4.72 -1.08
N THR A 60 -1.86 -4.34 -1.97
CA THR A 60 -3.13 -5.05 -2.21
C THR A 60 -2.89 -6.44 -2.78
N VAL A 61 -2.04 -6.58 -3.80
CA VAL A 61 -1.69 -7.88 -4.39
C VAL A 61 -1.07 -8.79 -3.33
N ILE A 62 -0.14 -8.27 -2.52
CA ILE A 62 0.49 -9.00 -1.41
C ILE A 62 -0.56 -9.45 -0.37
N GLY A 63 -1.45 -8.54 0.05
CA GLY A 63 -2.52 -8.86 0.99
C GLY A 63 -3.47 -9.95 0.47
N VAL A 64 -3.83 -9.90 -0.81
CA VAL A 64 -4.67 -10.92 -1.47
C VAL A 64 -3.94 -12.28 -1.51
N MET A 65 -2.64 -12.30 -1.81
CA MET A 65 -1.84 -13.54 -1.77
C MET A 65 -1.79 -14.12 -0.35
N GLY A 66 -1.57 -13.28 0.67
CA GLY A 66 -1.61 -13.68 2.07
C GLY A 66 -2.96 -14.26 2.48
N TRP A 67 -4.06 -13.59 2.13
CA TRP A 67 -5.42 -14.04 2.38
C TRP A 67 -5.70 -15.43 1.77
N ARG A 68 -5.32 -15.60 0.50
CA ARG A 68 -5.47 -16.88 -0.22
C ARG A 68 -4.64 -17.99 0.43
N GLY A 69 -3.41 -17.67 0.85
CA GLY A 69 -2.54 -18.60 1.58
C GLY A 69 -3.15 -19.03 2.92
N CYS A 70 -3.63 -18.08 3.73
CA CYS A 70 -4.27 -18.36 5.01
C CYS A 70 -5.53 -19.23 4.85
N ARG A 71 -6.36 -18.95 3.82
CA ARG A 71 -7.56 -19.76 3.53
C ARG A 71 -7.21 -21.17 3.06
N ALA A 72 -6.15 -21.34 2.27
CA ALA A 72 -5.71 -22.64 1.78
C ALA A 72 -5.07 -23.51 2.87
N SER A 73 -4.44 -22.91 3.89
CA SER A 73 -3.87 -23.64 5.04
C SER A 73 -4.91 -24.04 6.09
N ARG A 74 -6.11 -23.43 6.07
CA ARG A 74 -7.24 -23.79 6.96
C ARG A 74 -8.16 -24.87 6.38
N ARG A 75 -7.94 -25.26 5.12
CA ARG A 75 -8.61 -26.39 4.47
C ARG A 75 -7.67 -27.58 4.47
#